data_AF-A0A8C1UDZ4-F1
#
_entry.id   AF-A0A8C1UDZ4-F1
#
_cell.length_a   1.000
_cell.length_b   1.000
_cell.length_c   1.000
_cell.angle_alpha   90.00
_cell.angle_beta   90.00
_cell.angle_gamma   90.00
#
_symmetry.space_group_name_H-M   'P 1'
#
loop_
_entity.id
_entity.type
_entity.pdbx_description
1 polymer ?
#
loop_
_entity_poly.entity_id
_entity_poly.type
_entity_poly.pdbx_seq_one_letter_code
_entity_poly.pdbx_strand_id
1 'polypeptide(L)'
;MITVFQTVKDDSKKVHYREKIKGYMDRAEQIKDHVNKLKEEGKYHEQMKIADSSTGFSYESLLKPYIRDGLTEVWVQDPYVRHLYNFLRFCEMLLKCQCKVKTIHLLTSGRGKDSSAQQTSALAEIKQSLQSQNVCLDVQYSSTIHDREIRFNNGWIIKISGGLDYFKKPKVPPKECHETTVDIFHTKHTKKT
;
A
#
# COMPACT_ATOMS: atom_id res chain seq x y z
N MET A 1 -6.23 -27.33 3.36
CA MET A 1 -6.58 -28.05 2.11
C MET A 1 -5.52 -29.09 1.76
N ILE A 2 -4.27 -28.71 1.49
CA ILE A 2 -3.18 -29.66 1.17
C ILE A 2 -2.92 -30.67 2.31
N THR A 3 -3.01 -30.22 3.57
CA THR A 3 -2.84 -31.05 4.77
C THR A 3 -3.94 -32.10 5.00
N VAL A 4 -5.15 -31.88 4.49
CA VAL A 4 -6.26 -32.87 4.56
C VAL A 4 -6.02 -34.02 3.57
N PHE A 5 -5.35 -33.73 2.46
CA PHE A 5 -5.09 -34.72 1.42
C PHE A 5 -4.10 -35.81 1.87
N GLN A 6 -3.20 -35.49 2.80
CA GLN A 6 -2.17 -36.41 3.31
C GLN A 6 -2.70 -37.41 4.36
N THR A 7 -3.90 -37.23 4.90
CA THR A 7 -4.45 -38.04 6.02
C THR A 7 -5.58 -38.97 5.62
N VAL A 8 -6.10 -38.89 4.39
CA VAL A 8 -7.21 -39.75 3.93
C VAL A 8 -6.67 -41.10 3.45
N LYS A 9 -7.05 -42.20 4.10
CA LYS A 9 -6.65 -43.58 3.72
C LYS A 9 -7.48 -44.19 2.57
N ASP A 10 -8.65 -43.62 2.30
CA ASP A 10 -9.67 -44.10 1.35
C ASP A 10 -9.42 -43.55 -0.07
N ASP A 11 -9.11 -44.42 -1.03
CA ASP A 11 -8.67 -44.04 -2.39
C ASP A 11 -9.76 -43.33 -3.20
N SER A 12 -11.03 -43.67 -3.02
CA SER A 12 -12.15 -43.01 -3.70
C SER A 12 -12.30 -41.55 -3.25
N LYS A 13 -12.08 -41.28 -1.96
CA LYS A 13 -12.09 -39.91 -1.42
C LYS A 13 -10.88 -39.11 -1.87
N LYS A 14 -9.71 -39.74 -2.00
CA LYS A 14 -8.52 -39.06 -2.58
C LYS A 14 -8.78 -38.62 -4.02
N VAL A 15 -9.39 -39.45 -4.86
CA VAL A 15 -9.72 -39.07 -6.25
C VAL A 15 -10.68 -37.87 -6.26
N HIS A 16 -11.76 -37.92 -5.48
CA HIS A 16 -12.71 -36.80 -5.38
C HIS A 16 -12.04 -35.49 -4.93
N TYR A 17 -11.20 -35.52 -3.89
CA TYR A 17 -10.50 -34.33 -3.43
C TYR A 17 -9.46 -33.84 -4.44
N ARG A 18 -8.82 -34.72 -5.22
CA ARG A 18 -7.86 -34.35 -6.28
C ARG A 18 -8.57 -33.58 -7.38
N GLU A 19 -9.71 -34.09 -7.84
CA GLU A 19 -10.52 -33.43 -8.86
C GLU A 19 -11.01 -32.07 -8.38
N LYS A 20 -11.45 -31.99 -7.13
CA LYS A 20 -11.89 -30.73 -6.52
C LYS A 20 -10.74 -29.72 -6.39
N ILE A 21 -9.57 -30.17 -5.94
CA ILE A 21 -8.35 -29.34 -5.87
C ILE A 21 -7.98 -28.86 -7.27
N LYS A 22 -7.95 -29.76 -8.27
CA LYS A 22 -7.67 -29.40 -9.66
C LYS A 22 -8.64 -28.34 -10.16
N GLY A 23 -9.95 -28.52 -9.95
CA GLY A 23 -10.95 -27.53 -10.34
C GLY A 23 -10.78 -26.17 -9.65
N TYR A 24 -10.36 -26.13 -8.38
CA TYR A 24 -10.03 -24.86 -7.71
C TYR A 24 -8.76 -24.21 -8.28
N MET A 25 -7.74 -25.00 -8.60
CA MET A 25 -6.49 -24.52 -9.19
C MET A 25 -6.71 -23.97 -10.60
N ASP A 26 -7.45 -24.68 -11.45
CA ASP A 26 -7.76 -24.26 -12.82
C ASP A 26 -8.53 -22.92 -12.81
N ARG A 27 -9.49 -22.77 -11.88
CA ARG A 27 -10.21 -21.49 -11.68
C ARG A 27 -9.29 -20.37 -11.21
N ALA A 28 -8.38 -20.67 -10.28
CA ALA A 28 -7.42 -19.69 -9.78
C ALA A 28 -6.48 -19.21 -10.90
N GLU A 29 -6.08 -20.10 -11.81
CA GLU A 29 -5.26 -19.77 -12.98
C GLU A 29 -6.04 -18.87 -13.96
N GLN A 30 -7.29 -19.21 -14.28
CA GLN A 30 -8.14 -18.36 -15.12
C GLN A 30 -8.36 -16.96 -14.54
N ILE A 31 -8.58 -16.86 -13.22
CA ILE A 31 -8.70 -15.57 -12.53
C ILE A 31 -7.38 -14.78 -12.64
N LYS A 32 -6.25 -15.46 -12.42
CA LYS A 32 -4.92 -14.85 -12.52
C LYS A 32 -4.67 -14.28 -13.92
N ASP A 33 -4.99 -15.03 -14.96
CA ASP A 33 -4.81 -14.59 -16.35
C ASP A 33 -5.72 -13.41 -16.70
N HIS A 34 -6.98 -13.45 -16.27
CA HIS A 34 -7.90 -12.33 -16.44
C HIS A 34 -7.39 -11.06 -15.73
N VAL A 35 -6.92 -11.19 -14.50
CA VAL A 35 -6.35 -10.07 -13.73
C VAL A 35 -5.09 -9.52 -14.41
N ASN A 36 -4.21 -10.39 -14.92
CA ASN A 36 -3.02 -9.95 -15.65
C ASN A 36 -3.39 -9.17 -16.92
N LYS A 37 -4.39 -9.65 -17.67
CA LYS A 37 -4.91 -8.94 -18.84
C LYS A 37 -5.48 -7.57 -18.47
N LEU A 38 -6.27 -7.46 -17.39
CA LEU A 38 -6.77 -6.17 -16.92
C LEU A 38 -5.64 -5.20 -16.53
N LYS A 39 -4.56 -5.70 -15.93
CA LYS A 39 -3.37 -4.90 -15.60
C LYS A 39 -2.63 -4.44 -16.85
N GLU A 40 -2.49 -5.31 -17.85
CA GLU A 40 -1.90 -5.00 -19.15
C GLU A 40 -2.73 -3.99 -19.94
N GLU A 41 -4.05 -4.03 -19.84
CA GLU A 41 -4.95 -3.05 -20.45
C GLU A 41 -5.05 -1.74 -19.66
N GLY A 42 -4.46 -1.68 -18.45
CA GLY A 42 -4.57 -0.53 -17.55
C GLY A 42 -5.98 -0.33 -16.97
N LYS A 43 -6.82 -1.38 -17.01
CA LYS A 43 -8.21 -1.37 -16.55
C LYS A 43 -8.40 -2.03 -15.19
N TYR A 44 -7.32 -2.45 -14.54
CA TYR A 44 -7.42 -3.01 -13.19
C TYR A 44 -7.85 -1.92 -12.21
N HIS A 45 -8.99 -2.17 -11.56
CA HIS A 45 -9.51 -1.37 -10.45
C HIS A 45 -10.06 -2.31 -9.39
N GLU A 46 -9.68 -2.07 -8.14
CA GLU A 46 -10.17 -2.79 -6.97
C GLU A 46 -10.54 -1.75 -5.91
N GLN A 47 -11.69 -1.91 -5.28
CA GLN A 47 -12.14 -1.03 -4.20
C GLN A 47 -12.33 -1.84 -2.91
N MET A 48 -11.76 -1.32 -1.83
CA MET A 48 -11.91 -1.85 -0.48
C MET A 48 -12.55 -0.79 0.42
N LYS A 49 -13.52 -1.19 1.23
CA LYS A 49 -14.11 -0.35 2.27
C LYS A 49 -13.58 -0.77 3.63
N ILE A 50 -13.00 0.18 4.35
CA ILE A 50 -12.59 0.03 5.74
C ILE A 50 -13.74 0.60 6.58
N ALA A 51 -14.42 -0.27 7.32
CA ALA A 51 -15.52 0.14 8.19
C ALA A 51 -15.01 0.95 9.39
N ASP A 52 -15.88 1.79 9.95
CA ASP A 52 -15.56 2.52 11.16
C ASP A 52 -15.20 1.58 12.32
N SER A 53 -14.18 1.96 13.09
CA SER A 53 -13.66 1.19 14.24
C SER A 53 -13.09 -0.19 13.87
N SER A 54 -12.85 -0.47 12.59
CA SER A 54 -12.20 -1.71 12.16
C SER A 54 -10.70 -1.72 12.51
N THR A 55 -10.14 -2.92 12.67
CA THR A 55 -8.73 -3.14 13.04
C THR A 55 -8.04 -4.05 12.02
N GLY A 56 -6.70 -4.10 12.04
CA GLY A 56 -5.93 -4.96 11.13
C GLY A 56 -5.54 -4.30 9.79
N PHE A 57 -5.88 -3.03 9.59
CA PHE A 57 -5.53 -2.24 8.39
C PHE A 57 -4.28 -1.37 8.62
N SER A 58 -3.17 -1.98 9.06
CA SER A 58 -1.89 -1.27 9.10
C SER A 58 -1.42 -0.95 7.67
N TYR A 59 -0.50 0.00 7.50
CA TYR A 59 0.09 0.24 6.16
C TYR A 59 0.73 -1.02 5.59
N GLU A 60 1.30 -1.87 6.44
CA GLU A 60 1.88 -3.12 6.00
C GLU A 60 0.80 -4.05 5.44
N SER A 61 -0.29 -4.32 6.18
CA SER A 61 -1.33 -5.22 5.67
C SER A 61 -2.01 -4.70 4.42
N LEU A 62 -2.20 -3.37 4.32
CA LEU A 62 -2.84 -2.73 3.19
C LEU A 62 -1.94 -2.70 1.94
N LEU A 63 -0.65 -2.40 2.08
CA LEU A 63 0.23 -2.10 0.95
C LEU A 63 1.16 -3.24 0.55
N LYS A 64 1.45 -4.18 1.46
CA LYS A 64 2.33 -5.33 1.20
C LYS A 64 1.99 -6.13 -0.07
N PRO A 65 0.71 -6.36 -0.44
CA PRO A 65 0.38 -7.06 -1.71
C PRO A 65 0.89 -6.35 -2.98
N TYR A 66 1.12 -5.04 -2.90
CA TYR A 66 1.50 -4.17 -4.03
C TYR A 66 2.99 -3.81 -4.02
N ILE A 67 3.71 -4.12 -2.93
CA ILE A 67 5.15 -3.98 -2.80
C ILE A 67 5.80 -5.28 -3.28
N ARG A 68 6.36 -5.25 -4.50
CA ARG A 68 7.02 -6.40 -5.14
C ARG A 68 8.49 -6.13 -5.40
N ASP A 69 9.22 -7.19 -5.73
CA ASP A 69 10.62 -7.11 -6.18
C ASP A 69 10.75 -6.14 -7.36
N GLY A 70 11.57 -5.11 -7.17
CA GLY A 70 11.78 -4.04 -8.15
C GLY A 70 11.14 -2.70 -7.81
N LEU A 71 10.40 -2.58 -6.71
CA LEU A 71 9.99 -1.26 -6.20
C LEU A 71 11.24 -0.48 -5.77
N THR A 72 11.53 0.62 -6.47
CA THR A 72 12.67 1.51 -6.18
C THR A 72 12.25 2.94 -5.88
N GLU A 73 11.05 3.34 -6.27
CA GLU A 73 10.61 4.72 -6.18
C GLU A 73 9.11 4.81 -5.87
N VAL A 74 8.77 5.71 -4.94
CA VAL A 74 7.43 5.88 -4.39
C VAL A 74 7.08 7.36 -4.39
N TRP A 75 5.86 7.70 -4.84
CA TRP A 75 5.30 9.04 -4.70
C TRP A 75 4.12 8.99 -3.74
N VAL A 76 4.09 9.91 -2.80
CA VAL A 76 3.02 10.10 -1.82
C VAL A 76 2.52 11.52 -1.98
N GLN A 77 1.29 11.66 -2.43
CA GLN A 77 0.57 12.92 -2.45
C GLN A 77 -0.47 12.89 -1.34
N ASP A 78 -0.28 13.73 -0.33
CA ASP A 78 -1.24 13.89 0.75
C ASP A 78 -1.27 15.37 1.17
N PRO A 79 -2.38 16.10 0.92
CA PRO A 79 -2.51 17.49 1.29
C PRO A 79 -2.36 17.70 2.79
N TYR A 80 -2.72 16.72 3.60
CA TYR A 80 -2.84 16.87 5.05
C TYR A 80 -2.07 15.78 5.79
N VAL A 81 -0.74 15.79 5.66
CA VAL A 81 0.15 15.04 6.58
C VAL A 81 0.16 15.72 7.95
N ARG A 82 -1.00 15.70 8.63
CA ARG A 82 -1.23 16.32 9.95
C ARG A 82 -0.41 15.65 11.03
N HIS A 83 -0.23 14.34 10.91
CA HIS A 83 0.48 13.50 11.84
C HIS A 83 1.70 12.88 11.16
N LEU A 84 2.86 13.54 11.31
CA LEU A 84 4.13 13.06 10.73
C LEU A 84 4.49 11.64 11.16
N TYR A 85 4.01 11.21 12.33
CA TYR A 85 4.18 9.85 12.81
C TYR A 85 3.56 8.78 11.88
N ASN A 86 2.47 9.11 11.20
CA ASN A 86 1.83 8.22 10.23
C ASN A 86 2.71 8.08 8.97
N PHE A 87 3.27 9.19 8.48
CA PHE A 87 4.24 9.16 7.39
C PHE A 87 5.53 8.41 7.76
N LEU A 88 6.03 8.59 8.99
CA LEU A 88 7.18 7.84 9.49
C LEU A 88 6.90 6.32 9.49
N ARG A 89 5.74 5.89 9.99
CA ARG A 89 5.34 4.47 9.96
C ARG A 89 5.21 3.92 8.55
N PHE A 90 4.74 4.73 7.62
CA PHE A 90 4.72 4.37 6.20
C PHE A 90 6.15 4.15 5.68
N CYS A 91 7.10 5.04 5.98
CA CYS A 91 8.50 4.87 5.60
C CYS A 91 9.14 3.64 6.25
N GLU A 92 8.89 3.39 7.54
CA GLU A 92 9.36 2.19 8.25
C GLU A 92 8.84 0.91 7.61
N MET A 93 7.59 0.91 7.13
CA MET A 93 6.99 -0.23 6.45
C MET A 93 7.68 -0.52 5.11
N LEU A 94 8.05 0.52 4.36
CA LEU A 94 8.85 0.36 3.14
C LEU A 94 10.22 -0.22 3.44
N LEU A 95 10.88 0.21 4.52
CA LEU A 95 12.20 -0.31 4.91
C LEU A 95 12.15 -1.77 5.41
N LYS A 96 11.03 -2.19 6.03
CA LYS A 96 10.83 -3.55 6.55
C LYS A 96 10.46 -4.57 5.49
N CYS A 97 9.59 -4.18 4.56
CA CYS A 97 9.39 -4.97 3.35
C CYS A 97 10.75 -4.98 2.64
N GLN A 98 11.31 -6.14 2.29
CA GLN A 98 12.64 -6.29 1.66
C GLN A 98 12.74 -5.65 0.25
N CYS A 99 12.08 -4.53 0.02
CA CYS A 99 12.04 -3.76 -1.18
C CYS A 99 13.27 -2.85 -1.30
N LYS A 100 13.63 -2.51 -2.53
CA LYS A 100 14.85 -1.76 -2.86
C LYS A 100 14.52 -0.29 -3.08
N VAL A 101 13.60 0.27 -2.29
CA VAL A 101 13.19 1.67 -2.40
C VAL A 101 14.40 2.55 -2.12
N LYS A 102 14.74 3.41 -3.08
CA LYS A 102 15.84 4.38 -3.00
C LYS A 102 15.32 5.80 -2.88
N THR A 103 14.11 6.07 -3.36
CA THR A 103 13.58 7.42 -3.44
C THR A 103 12.11 7.45 -3.06
N ILE A 104 11.77 8.36 -2.14
CA ILE A 104 10.40 8.66 -1.72
C ILE A 104 10.17 10.14 -2.03
N HIS A 105 9.12 10.42 -2.80
CA HIS A 105 8.67 11.77 -3.12
C HIS A 105 7.43 12.06 -2.30
N LEU A 106 7.47 13.07 -1.44
CA LEU A 106 6.33 13.54 -0.67
C LEU A 106 5.87 14.89 -1.23
N LEU A 107 4.65 14.93 -1.75
CA LEU A 107 3.97 16.17 -2.13
C LEU A 107 2.87 16.47 -1.10
N THR A 108 3.04 17.55 -0.34
CA THR A 108 2.10 17.92 0.73
C THR A 108 1.75 19.41 0.72
N SER A 109 0.69 19.81 1.42
CA SER A 109 0.42 21.23 1.58
C SER A 109 1.24 21.78 2.75
N GLY A 110 1.97 22.87 2.50
CA GLY A 110 2.62 23.61 3.56
C GLY A 110 1.53 24.22 4.44
N ARG A 111 1.48 23.88 5.72
CA ARG A 111 0.60 24.59 6.66
C ARG A 111 0.99 26.08 6.69
N GLY A 112 0.05 26.95 7.08
CA GLY A 112 0.29 28.39 7.25
C GLY A 112 1.51 28.73 8.12
N LYS A 113 1.95 29.99 8.03
CA LYS A 113 3.27 30.50 8.47
C LYS A 113 3.84 29.88 9.76
N ASP A 114 3.05 29.74 10.83
CA ASP A 114 3.56 29.32 12.14
C ASP A 114 3.70 27.80 12.34
N SER A 115 2.84 26.98 11.70
CA SER A 115 2.91 25.51 11.81
C SER A 115 3.81 24.88 10.75
N SER A 116 4.29 25.68 9.79
CA SER A 116 5.17 25.25 8.70
C SER A 116 6.58 24.90 9.18
N ALA A 117 7.13 25.66 10.14
CA ALA A 117 8.51 25.49 10.59
C ALA A 117 8.73 24.17 11.34
N GLN A 118 7.83 23.81 12.26
CA GLN A 118 7.90 22.54 12.99
C GLN A 118 7.74 21.34 12.05
N GLN A 119 6.81 21.43 11.09
CA GLN A 119 6.60 20.38 10.09
C GLN A 119 7.86 20.20 9.23
N THR A 120 8.45 21.32 8.78
CA THR A 120 9.66 21.32 7.96
C THR A 120 10.86 20.72 8.72
N SER A 121 11.06 21.12 9.99
CA SER A 121 12.13 20.57 10.83
C SER A 121 11.98 19.06 11.01
N ALA A 122 10.78 18.60 11.36
CA ALA A 122 10.55 17.18 11.58
C ALA A 122 10.63 16.35 10.29
N LEU A 123 10.21 16.89 9.14
CA LEU A 123 10.43 16.24 7.84
C LEU A 123 11.92 16.22 7.46
N ALA A 124 12.69 17.24 7.85
CA ALA A 124 14.14 17.25 7.66
C ALA A 124 14.84 16.18 8.52
N GLU A 125 14.41 15.96 9.76
CA GLU A 125 14.89 14.87 10.61
C GLU A 125 14.57 13.50 9.99
N ILE A 126 13.34 13.31 9.50
CA ILE A 126 12.96 12.07 8.80
C ILE A 126 13.82 11.88 7.55
N LYS A 127 14.07 12.94 6.78
CA LYS A 127 14.94 12.91 5.60
C LYS A 127 16.36 12.46 5.95
N GLN A 128 16.97 13.01 7.01
CA GLN A 128 18.30 12.60 7.47
C GLN A 128 18.32 11.15 7.95
N SER A 129 17.30 10.72 8.69
CA SER A 129 17.17 9.33 9.15
C SER A 129 17.06 8.35 7.97
N LEU A 130 16.27 8.68 6.94
CA LEU A 130 16.16 7.87 5.73
C LEU A 130 17.44 7.84 4.91
N GLN A 131 18.16 8.97 4.83
CA GLN A 131 19.46 9.04 4.16
C GLN A 131 20.49 8.09 4.78
N SER A 132 20.49 7.93 6.11
CA SER A 132 21.36 6.96 6.80
C SER A 132 21.10 5.50 6.37
N GLN A 133 19.91 5.23 5.83
CA GLN A 133 19.50 3.93 5.30
C GLN A 133 19.57 3.88 3.76
N ASN A 134 20.28 4.82 3.12
CA ASN A 134 20.40 4.97 1.67
C ASN A 134 19.06 5.23 0.94
N VAL A 135 18.10 5.85 1.62
CA VAL A 135 16.82 6.28 1.03
C VAL A 135 16.76 7.80 0.96
N CYS A 136 16.56 8.34 -0.23
CA CYS A 136 16.37 9.76 -0.47
C CYS A 136 14.90 10.13 -0.26
N LEU A 137 14.63 11.12 0.59
CA LEU A 137 13.31 11.75 0.72
C LEU A 137 13.34 13.12 0.03
N ASP A 138 12.57 13.26 -1.05
CA ASP A 138 12.24 14.54 -1.67
C ASP A 138 10.91 15.05 -1.12
N VAL A 139 10.87 16.31 -0.68
CA VAL A 139 9.67 16.92 -0.09
C VAL A 139 9.35 18.17 -0.88
N GLN A 140 8.18 18.19 -1.48
CA GLN A 140 7.65 19.31 -2.24
C GLN A 140 6.36 19.80 -1.59
N TYR A 141 6.17 21.11 -1.63
CA TYR A 141 4.99 21.76 -1.08
C TYR A 141 4.13 22.34 -2.19
N SER A 142 2.83 22.06 -2.16
CA SER A 142 1.86 22.65 -3.06
C SER A 142 0.57 22.99 -2.32
N SER A 143 0.04 24.19 -2.54
CA SER A 143 -1.23 24.64 -1.98
C SER A 143 -2.46 24.22 -2.80
N THR A 144 -2.26 23.68 -4.00
CA THR A 144 -3.33 23.35 -4.95
C THR A 144 -3.66 21.86 -5.02
N ILE A 145 -3.01 21.04 -4.17
CA ILE A 145 -3.26 19.60 -4.14
C ILE A 145 -4.46 19.25 -3.24
N HIS A 146 -5.31 18.37 -3.74
CA HIS A 146 -6.45 17.82 -3.00
C HIS A 146 -6.49 16.29 -3.03
N ASP A 147 -5.87 15.68 -4.05
CA ASP A 147 -5.83 14.24 -4.21
C ASP A 147 -4.94 13.58 -3.15
N ARG A 148 -5.40 12.42 -2.67
CA ARG A 148 -4.70 11.55 -1.73
C ARG A 148 -4.32 10.28 -2.45
N GLU A 149 -3.07 10.17 -2.83
CA GLU A 149 -2.60 9.15 -3.76
C GLU A 149 -1.20 8.66 -3.38
N ILE A 150 -1.01 7.35 -3.42
CA ILE A 150 0.28 6.69 -3.31
C ILE A 150 0.55 6.00 -4.63
N ARG A 151 1.66 6.34 -5.29
CA ARG A 151 2.09 5.73 -6.54
C ARG A 151 3.40 4.98 -6.35
N PHE A 152 3.45 3.81 -6.96
CA PHE A 152 4.64 2.98 -6.99
C PHE A 152 5.21 2.91 -8.40
N ASN A 153 6.53 2.87 -8.51
CA ASN A 153 7.22 2.73 -9.79
C ASN A 153 7.17 1.31 -10.37
N ASN A 154 6.23 0.48 -9.91
CA ASN A 154 5.83 -0.78 -10.51
C ASN A 154 4.40 -0.73 -11.11
N GLY A 155 3.79 0.46 -11.20
CA GLY A 155 2.52 0.73 -11.90
C GLY A 155 1.30 0.81 -10.99
N TRP A 156 1.44 0.42 -9.71
CA TRP A 156 0.36 0.49 -8.73
C TRP A 156 0.09 1.93 -8.29
N ILE A 157 -1.19 2.27 -8.20
CA ILE A 157 -1.70 3.54 -7.68
C ILE A 157 -2.76 3.21 -6.63
N ILE A 158 -2.61 3.74 -5.42
CA ILE A 158 -3.51 3.53 -4.30
C ILE A 158 -4.05 4.88 -3.86
N LYS A 159 -5.36 5.07 -4.00
CA LYS A 159 -6.07 6.26 -3.54
C LYS A 159 -6.82 5.92 -2.26
N ILE A 160 -6.55 6.67 -1.19
CA ILE A 160 -7.19 6.47 0.11
C ILE A 160 -7.99 7.73 0.41
N SER A 161 -9.31 7.64 0.55
CA SER A 161 -10.14 8.84 0.78
C SER A 161 -9.75 9.58 2.06
N GLY A 162 -9.27 8.85 3.08
CA GLY A 162 -8.72 9.37 4.33
C GLY A 162 -7.27 9.86 4.26
N GLY A 163 -6.53 9.54 3.19
CA GLY A 163 -5.08 9.77 3.09
C GLY A 163 -4.31 8.82 3.99
N LEU A 164 -3.12 9.23 4.43
CA LEU A 164 -2.37 8.48 5.43
C LEU A 164 -3.02 8.55 6.83
N ASP A 165 -3.96 9.45 7.06
CA ASP A 165 -4.50 9.75 8.38
C ASP A 165 -5.85 9.07 8.68
N TYR A 166 -6.00 7.81 8.31
CA TYR A 166 -7.24 7.04 8.55
C TYR A 166 -7.27 6.31 9.91
N PHE A 167 -6.26 6.47 10.77
CA PHE A 167 -6.25 5.87 12.11
C PHE A 167 -6.95 6.76 13.13
N LYS A 168 -7.73 6.15 14.03
CA LYS A 168 -8.28 6.86 15.18
C LYS A 168 -7.18 7.22 16.19
N LYS A 169 -7.38 8.34 16.89
CA LYS A 169 -6.56 8.80 18.02
C LYS A 169 -6.41 7.70 19.09
N PRO A 170 -5.32 7.71 19.88
CA PRO A 170 -4.78 6.50 20.49
C PRO A 170 -5.78 5.83 21.44
N LYS A 171 -6.33 4.71 20.96
CA LYS A 171 -6.64 3.54 21.78
C LYS A 171 -5.47 2.57 21.66
N VAL A 172 -5.25 1.77 22.70
CA VAL A 172 -4.23 0.71 22.77
C VAL A 172 -4.21 -0.14 21.48
N PRO A 173 -3.05 -0.65 21.04
CA PRO A 173 -2.99 -1.58 19.92
C PRO A 173 -3.94 -2.78 20.15
N PRO A 174 -4.70 -3.22 19.13
CA PRO A 174 -4.69 -2.79 17.73
C PRO A 174 -5.39 -1.43 17.49
N LYS A 175 -4.80 -0.59 16.61
CA LYS A 175 -5.38 0.71 16.25
C LYS A 175 -6.67 0.55 15.46
N GLU A 176 -7.73 1.18 15.93
CA GLU A 176 -8.98 1.35 15.20
C GLU A 176 -8.81 2.34 14.03
N CYS A 177 -9.54 2.11 12.94
CA CYS A 177 -9.55 2.95 11.75
C CYS A 177 -10.84 3.78 11.68
N HIS A 178 -10.76 4.99 11.12
CA HIS A 178 -11.91 5.72 10.63
C HIS A 178 -12.48 5.02 9.39
N GLU A 179 -13.77 5.21 9.14
CA GLU A 179 -14.37 4.76 7.88
C GLU A 179 -13.65 5.40 6.69
N THR A 180 -13.18 4.58 5.76
CA THR A 180 -12.53 5.06 4.54
C THR A 180 -12.66 4.09 3.38
N THR A 181 -12.51 4.60 2.16
CA THR A 181 -12.45 3.78 0.95
C THR A 181 -11.04 3.82 0.39
N VAL A 182 -10.56 2.67 -0.04
CA VAL A 182 -9.27 2.48 -0.69
C VAL A 182 -9.53 1.97 -2.11
N ASP A 183 -9.17 2.78 -3.10
CA ASP A 183 -9.22 2.42 -4.51
C ASP A 183 -7.82 2.11 -5.02
N ILE A 184 -7.62 0.91 -5.54
CA ILE A 184 -6.37 0.44 -6.11
C ILE A 184 -6.51 0.38 -7.63
N PHE A 185 -5.54 0.95 -8.33
CA PHE A 185 -5.43 0.93 -9.78
C PHE A 185 -4.08 0.36 -10.18
N HIS A 186 -4.02 -0.24 -11.37
CA HIS A 186 -2.75 -0.58 -12.01
C HIS A 186 -2.68 0.11 -13.36
N THR A 187 -1.73 1.02 -13.51
CA THR A 187 -1.45 1.68 -14.78
C THR A 187 -0.33 0.96 -15.49
N LYS A 188 -0.40 0.85 -16.82
CA LYS A 188 0.78 0.48 -17.60
C LYS A 188 1.85 1.52 -17.32
N HIS A 189 3.07 1.06 -17.05
CA HIS A 189 4.26 1.91 -17.09
C HIS A 189 4.35 2.61 -18.44
N THR A 190 3.72 3.77 -18.56
CA THR A 190 4.30 4.79 -19.41
C THR A 190 5.51 5.26 -18.63
N LYS A 191 6.67 4.64 -18.93
CA LYS A 191 7.94 5.34 -18.76
C LYS A 191 7.76 6.64 -19.55
N LYS A 192 7.33 7.71 -18.87
CA LYS A 192 7.57 9.05 -19.38
C LYS A 192 9.07 9.20 -19.27
N THR A 193 9.70 8.89 -20.40
CA THR A 193 11.08 9.20 -20.69
C THR A 193 11.19 10.72 -20.76
#